data_AF-A0A3M8QUN5-F1
#
_entry.id   AF-A0A3M8QUN5-F1
#
_cell.length_a   1.000
_cell.length_b   1.000
_cell.length_c   1.000
_cell.angle_alpha   90.00
_cell.angle_beta   90.00
_cell.angle_gamma   90.00
#
_symmetry.space_group_name_H-M   'P 1'
#
loop_
_entity.id
_entity.type
_entity.pdbx_description
1 polymer ?
#
loop_
_entity_poly.entity_id
_entity_poly.type
_entity_poly.pdbx_seq_one_letter_code
_entity_poly.pdbx_strand_id
1 'polypeptide(L)'
;MAATAHSDPYAIFMRKIGYSVGLESTLERMGDLEAMYTKNRDITLSSWNELVSGSEHWNLKSDNIADVFYSLRLIQRIPGDILVLENLDAMAIASALLEDAPQRDVARAFLMLWAVLVNDGEIFVNLLLAGFEEQQIKERLSAMIQQKRAALSAVLSGRDSIKRINRTINVERQEKNKGSAGAGQSVVSLKRTTPLQAEKTRGVDATESDEIEFSEDYFRKVPPRRKDWARSLGLWEDKSGLTQRGKEFIDRLTEAGYIDAKGLFIYWPMDYELVRAGFRPDLLGEHTKSLWDCLVDFGGAYAHLRVKPISSSDADDAVELIYAMMEVVQSHHVRKAMLRREIPIAVAYAAAVAYACATQKPILDLPAAIAAEQEGEKRRLALRRSRNTGAALSLKR
;
A
#
# COMPACT_ATOMS: atom_id res chain seq x y z
N MET A 1 -29.14 -9.99 9.64
CA MET A 1 -28.47 -10.34 8.37
C MET A 1 -27.66 -9.14 7.92
N ALA A 2 -26.34 -9.18 8.12
CA ALA A 2 -25.44 -8.14 7.65
C ALA A 2 -25.19 -8.39 6.16
N ALA A 3 -25.68 -7.51 5.29
CA ALA A 3 -25.22 -7.47 3.93
C ALA A 3 -23.76 -7.00 3.99
N THR A 4 -22.82 -7.95 3.92
CA THR A 4 -21.46 -7.65 3.49
C THR A 4 -21.58 -7.04 2.10
N ALA A 5 -21.53 -5.72 2.01
CA ALA A 5 -21.24 -5.05 0.77
C ALA A 5 -19.84 -5.51 0.37
N HIS A 6 -19.76 -6.60 -0.40
CA HIS A 6 -18.50 -7.02 -0.99
C HIS A 6 -18.07 -5.85 -1.89
N SER A 7 -17.00 -5.16 -1.47
CA SER A 7 -16.29 -4.21 -2.33
C SER A 7 -16.04 -4.89 -3.67
N ASP A 8 -16.25 -4.18 -4.77
CA ASP A 8 -16.09 -4.73 -6.12
C ASP A 8 -14.73 -5.45 -6.23
N PRO A 9 -14.70 -6.79 -6.43
CA PRO A 9 -13.45 -7.54 -6.40
C PRO A 9 -12.47 -7.08 -7.49
N TYR A 10 -12.96 -6.43 -8.55
CA TYR A 10 -12.12 -5.89 -9.62
C TYR A 10 -11.34 -4.64 -9.20
N ALA A 11 -11.67 -4.00 -8.07
CA ALA A 11 -10.96 -2.82 -7.56
C ALA A 11 -9.49 -3.12 -7.18
N ILE A 12 -9.15 -4.39 -6.94
CA ILE A 12 -7.75 -4.77 -6.68
C ILE A 12 -6.84 -4.49 -7.88
N PHE A 13 -7.39 -4.54 -9.11
CA PHE A 13 -6.64 -4.40 -10.35
C PHE A 13 -6.31 -2.95 -10.71
N MET A 14 -6.82 -1.97 -9.98
CA MET A 14 -6.37 -0.59 -10.11
C MET A 14 -6.59 0.13 -8.80
N ARG A 15 -5.48 0.38 -8.10
CA ARG A 15 -5.51 1.06 -6.81
C ARG A 15 -5.14 2.51 -7.01
N LYS A 16 -5.86 3.37 -6.29
CA LYS A 16 -5.66 4.80 -6.32
C LYS A 16 -5.96 5.37 -4.96
N ILE A 17 -5.09 6.24 -4.50
CA ILE A 17 -5.31 7.03 -3.30
C ILE A 17 -6.04 8.30 -3.76
N GLY A 18 -7.07 8.71 -3.03
CA GLY A 18 -7.72 9.99 -3.30
C GLY A 18 -6.77 11.19 -3.16
N TYR A 19 -7.30 12.38 -3.40
CA TYR A 19 -6.65 13.61 -2.99
C TYR A 19 -7.34 14.15 -1.73
N SER A 20 -6.55 14.56 -0.74
CA SER A 20 -7.02 15.19 0.50
C SER A 20 -6.15 16.40 0.84
N VAL A 21 -6.70 17.29 1.67
CA VAL A 21 -5.89 18.27 2.42
C VAL A 21 -4.97 17.50 3.36
N GLY A 22 -3.72 17.94 3.51
CA GLY A 22 -2.75 17.24 4.37
C GLY A 22 -1.85 16.24 3.63
N LEU A 23 -1.82 16.26 2.30
CA LEU A 23 -0.93 15.38 1.51
C LEU A 23 0.46 15.96 1.26
N GLU A 24 0.64 17.27 1.43
CA GLU A 24 1.98 17.83 1.61
C GLU A 24 2.68 17.18 2.82
N SER A 25 4.00 17.07 2.88
CA SER A 25 4.70 16.50 4.06
C SER A 25 4.22 15.11 4.52
N THR A 26 3.71 14.26 3.62
CA THR A 26 3.16 12.94 4.00
C THR A 26 4.18 12.10 4.80
N LEU A 27 5.45 12.09 4.39
CA LEU A 27 6.50 11.33 5.09
C LEU A 27 6.73 11.80 6.52
N GLU A 28 6.76 13.11 6.73
CA GLU A 28 6.91 13.75 8.06
C GLU A 28 5.73 13.36 8.96
N ARG A 29 4.49 13.49 8.43
CA ARG A 29 3.28 13.13 9.16
C ARG A 29 3.21 11.63 9.49
N MET A 30 3.70 10.76 8.60
CA MET A 30 3.86 9.33 8.93
C MET A 30 4.83 9.14 10.09
N GLY A 31 5.90 9.93 10.16
CA GLY A 31 6.86 9.91 11.26
C GLY A 31 6.27 10.36 12.59
N ASP A 32 5.46 11.42 12.62
CA ASP A 32 4.81 11.85 13.86
C ASP A 32 3.79 10.81 14.35
N LEU A 33 3.03 10.19 13.43
CA LEU A 33 2.11 9.10 13.74
C LEU A 33 2.83 7.89 14.33
N GLU A 34 3.94 7.48 13.72
CA GLU A 34 4.81 6.41 14.19
C GLU A 34 5.38 6.74 15.58
N ALA A 35 5.94 7.93 15.76
CA ALA A 35 6.50 8.37 17.04
C ALA A 35 5.45 8.36 18.15
N MET A 36 4.24 8.85 17.87
CA MET A 36 3.11 8.78 18.80
C MET A 36 2.76 7.34 19.14
N TYR A 37 2.65 6.47 18.14
CA TYR A 37 2.26 5.07 18.33
C TYR A 37 3.31 4.29 19.13
N THR A 38 4.59 4.46 18.82
CA THR A 38 5.70 3.81 19.53
C THR A 38 5.80 4.30 20.97
N LYS A 39 5.66 5.61 21.20
CA LYS A 39 5.71 6.21 22.55
C LYS A 39 4.55 5.76 23.42
N ASN A 40 3.33 5.85 22.90
CA ASN A 40 2.12 5.58 23.69
C ASN A 40 1.74 4.08 23.68
N ARG A 41 2.39 3.29 22.82
CA ARG A 41 2.09 1.87 22.57
C ARG A 41 0.65 1.62 22.15
N ASP A 42 -0.06 2.66 21.69
CA ASP A 42 -1.44 2.63 21.24
C ASP A 42 -1.81 3.95 20.57
N ILE A 43 -2.92 3.97 19.85
CA ILE A 43 -3.51 5.19 19.28
C ILE A 43 -4.94 5.32 19.76
N THR A 44 -5.20 6.36 20.55
CA THR A 44 -6.54 6.71 20.99
C THR A 44 -7.14 7.77 20.08
N LEU A 45 -8.47 7.91 20.08
CA LEU A 45 -9.13 9.00 19.37
C LEU A 45 -8.67 10.38 19.89
N SER A 46 -8.38 10.50 21.19
CA SER A 46 -7.86 11.74 21.79
C SER A 46 -6.48 12.08 21.25
N SER A 47 -5.54 11.14 21.29
CA SER A 47 -4.17 11.36 20.83
C SER A 47 -4.11 11.63 19.33
N TRP A 48 -4.99 11.01 18.54
CA TRP A 48 -5.16 11.32 17.12
C TRP A 48 -5.67 12.74 16.89
N ASN A 49 -6.74 13.14 17.59
CA ASN A 49 -7.28 14.49 17.45
C ASN A 49 -6.26 15.55 17.86
N GLU A 50 -5.47 15.28 18.90
CA GLU A 50 -4.36 16.14 19.32
C GLU A 50 -3.28 16.20 18.22
N LEU A 51 -2.89 15.08 17.63
CA LEU A 51 -1.93 15.06 16.53
C LEU A 51 -2.41 15.86 15.31
N VAL A 52 -3.66 15.69 14.90
CA VAL A 52 -4.24 16.30 13.69
C VAL A 52 -4.54 17.79 13.87
N SER A 53 -5.17 18.16 14.98
CA SER A 53 -5.74 19.50 15.19
C SER A 53 -5.06 20.30 16.29
N GLY A 54 -4.40 19.63 17.24
CA GLY A 54 -3.74 20.25 18.38
C GLY A 54 -2.24 20.50 18.19
N SER A 55 -1.59 19.80 17.27
CA SER A 55 -0.17 20.02 16.98
C SER A 55 0.01 21.32 16.20
N GLU A 56 0.95 22.17 16.64
CA GLU A 56 1.35 23.37 15.89
C GLU A 56 1.83 23.01 14.47
N HIS A 57 2.38 21.80 14.31
CA HIS A 57 2.96 21.31 13.06
C HIS A 57 1.91 20.89 12.02
N TRP A 58 0.83 20.19 12.41
CA TRP A 58 -0.18 19.76 11.43
C TRP A 58 -1.28 20.79 11.27
N ASN A 59 -1.86 21.24 12.39
CA ASN A 59 -2.96 22.21 12.49
C ASN A 59 -4.02 22.05 11.37
N LEU A 60 -4.42 20.81 11.09
CA LEU A 60 -5.32 20.50 9.99
C LEU A 60 -6.75 20.77 10.40
N LYS A 61 -7.46 21.58 9.60
CA LYS A 61 -8.88 21.92 9.81
C LYS A 61 -9.85 20.76 9.55
N SER A 62 -9.38 19.70 8.89
CA SER A 62 -10.20 18.54 8.53
C SER A 62 -9.43 17.27 8.81
N ASP A 63 -10.14 16.24 9.26
CA ASP A 63 -9.59 14.93 9.57
C ASP A 63 -9.55 13.97 8.35
N ASN A 64 -9.63 14.52 7.14
CA ASN A 64 -9.62 13.75 5.89
C ASN A 64 -8.27 13.03 5.65
N ILE A 65 -7.22 13.43 6.38
CA ILE A 65 -5.91 12.74 6.36
C ILE A 65 -6.03 11.29 6.85
N ALA A 66 -7.03 10.98 7.69
CA ALA A 66 -7.30 9.61 8.12
C ALA A 66 -7.62 8.67 6.96
N ASP A 67 -8.32 9.14 5.92
CA ASP A 67 -8.68 8.33 4.74
C ASP A 67 -7.46 8.01 3.86
N VAL A 68 -6.53 8.95 3.79
CA VAL A 68 -5.22 8.75 3.14
C VAL A 68 -4.44 7.71 3.93
N PHE A 69 -4.32 7.87 5.24
CA PHE A 69 -3.57 6.95 6.09
C PHE A 69 -4.18 5.55 6.10
N TYR A 70 -5.50 5.44 5.95
CA TYR A 70 -6.17 4.18 5.71
C TYR A 70 -5.76 3.54 4.39
N SER A 71 -5.71 4.34 3.32
CA SER A 71 -5.30 3.88 1.99
C SER A 71 -3.82 3.48 1.95
N LEU A 72 -2.97 4.12 2.76
CA LEU A 72 -1.57 3.74 2.98
C LEU A 72 -1.40 2.60 4.00
N ARG A 73 -2.48 2.01 4.50
CA ARG A 73 -2.47 0.90 5.49
C ARG A 73 -1.75 1.25 6.79
N LEU A 74 -1.91 2.48 7.29
CA LEU A 74 -1.34 2.93 8.56
C LEU A 74 -2.36 2.82 9.69
N ILE A 75 -3.54 3.42 9.52
CA ILE A 75 -4.61 3.38 10.51
C ILE A 75 -5.99 3.27 9.84
N GLN A 76 -6.96 2.73 10.57
CA GLN A 76 -8.37 2.76 10.21
C GLN A 76 -9.18 3.36 11.35
N ARG A 77 -9.95 4.39 11.05
CA ARG A 77 -10.93 4.91 12.00
C ARG A 77 -12.17 4.04 12.01
N ILE A 78 -12.58 3.65 13.20
CA ILE A 78 -13.87 2.98 13.45
C ILE A 78 -14.63 3.78 14.51
N PRO A 79 -15.96 3.60 14.64
CA PRO A 79 -16.72 4.28 15.68
C PRO A 79 -16.12 4.04 17.07
N GLY A 80 -15.60 5.11 17.68
CA GLY A 80 -15.03 5.09 19.03
C GLY A 80 -13.58 4.60 19.16
N ASP A 81 -12.89 4.22 18.07
CA ASP A 81 -11.52 3.71 18.17
C ASP A 81 -10.71 3.94 16.88
N ILE A 82 -9.39 3.78 16.98
CA ILE A 82 -8.46 3.80 15.85
C ILE A 82 -7.72 2.48 15.83
N LEU A 83 -7.86 1.75 14.72
CA LEU A 83 -7.12 0.53 14.46
C LEU A 83 -5.80 0.90 13.80
N VAL A 84 -4.70 0.32 14.28
CA VAL A 84 -3.42 0.33 13.57
C VAL A 84 -3.42 -0.79 12.56
N LEU A 85 -2.82 -0.50 11.41
CA LEU A 85 -2.73 -1.39 10.26
C LEU A 85 -1.27 -1.77 9.98
N GLU A 86 -1.08 -2.59 8.96
CA GLU A 86 0.14 -3.35 8.72
C GLU A 86 1.38 -2.46 8.54
N ASN A 87 1.27 -1.37 7.79
CA ASN A 87 2.43 -0.52 7.49
C ASN A 87 2.87 0.29 8.71
N LEU A 88 1.96 0.66 9.62
CA LEU A 88 2.33 1.38 10.84
C LEU A 88 2.95 0.43 11.88
N ASP A 89 2.49 -0.81 11.96
CA ASP A 89 3.19 -1.84 12.74
C ASP A 89 4.60 -2.10 12.18
N ALA A 90 4.75 -2.20 10.86
CA ALA A 90 6.07 -2.39 10.23
C ALA A 90 7.02 -1.21 10.51
N MET A 91 6.50 0.03 10.51
CA MET A 91 7.27 1.23 10.87
C MET A 91 7.72 1.19 12.33
N ALA A 92 6.80 0.90 13.26
CA ALA A 92 7.12 0.81 14.68
C ALA A 92 8.17 -0.26 14.98
N ILE A 93 8.07 -1.42 14.32
CA ILE A 93 9.07 -2.50 14.40
C ILE A 93 10.43 -2.03 13.90
N ALA A 94 10.51 -1.52 12.67
CA ALA A 94 11.77 -1.06 12.09
C ALA A 94 12.42 0.03 12.97
N SER A 95 11.62 0.97 13.46
CA SER A 95 12.05 2.05 14.34
C SER A 95 12.62 1.57 15.66
N ALA A 96 11.96 0.59 16.29
CA ALA A 96 12.41 0.01 17.56
C ALA A 96 13.69 -0.82 17.42
N LEU A 97 13.94 -1.42 16.26
CA LEU A 97 15.13 -2.22 15.97
C LEU A 97 16.33 -1.38 15.50
N LEU A 98 16.13 -0.10 15.18
CA LEU A 98 17.17 0.79 14.66
C LEU A 98 17.57 1.83 15.71
N GLU A 99 18.86 1.89 16.03
CA GLU A 99 19.39 2.78 17.06
C GLU A 99 19.44 4.24 16.60
N ASP A 100 19.79 4.48 15.34
CA ASP A 100 20.08 5.81 14.82
C ASP A 100 18.86 6.48 14.14
N ALA A 101 18.61 7.76 14.44
CA ALA A 101 17.52 8.51 13.83
C ALA A 101 17.58 8.56 12.27
N PRO A 102 18.75 8.78 11.63
CA PRO A 102 18.86 8.72 10.17
C PRO A 102 18.48 7.36 9.58
N GLN A 103 18.81 6.26 10.27
CA GLN A 103 18.43 4.92 9.82
C GLN A 103 16.91 4.73 9.89
N ARG A 104 16.27 5.22 10.97
CA ARG A 104 14.80 5.18 11.10
C ARG A 104 14.12 5.96 9.98
N ASP A 105 14.66 7.12 9.60
CA ASP A 105 14.14 7.92 8.49
C ASP A 105 14.25 7.17 7.14
N VAL A 106 15.36 6.48 6.90
CA VAL A 106 15.52 5.63 5.70
C VAL A 106 14.52 4.47 5.68
N ALA A 107 14.34 3.78 6.81
CA ALA A 107 13.34 2.71 6.94
C ALA A 107 11.92 3.24 6.68
N ARG A 108 11.57 4.39 7.26
CA ARG A 108 10.27 5.06 7.06
C ARG A 108 10.06 5.45 5.60
N ALA A 109 11.08 6.02 4.95
CA ALA A 109 11.00 6.40 3.54
C ALA A 109 10.76 5.18 2.64
N PHE A 110 11.43 4.06 2.91
CA PHE A 110 11.16 2.81 2.20
C PHE A 110 9.73 2.30 2.47
N LEU A 111 9.25 2.31 3.71
CA LEU A 111 7.90 1.85 4.03
C LEU A 111 6.81 2.76 3.45
N MET A 112 7.07 4.07 3.32
CA MET A 112 6.22 4.98 2.56
C MET A 112 6.22 4.62 1.08
N LEU A 113 7.41 4.41 0.47
CA LEU A 113 7.50 3.99 -0.92
C LEU A 113 6.73 2.68 -1.15
N TRP A 114 6.93 1.68 -0.30
CA TRP A 114 6.19 0.42 -0.33
C TRP A 114 4.68 0.66 -0.32
N ALA A 115 4.19 1.45 0.64
CA ALA A 115 2.77 1.79 0.76
C ALA A 115 2.23 2.49 -0.47
N VAL A 116 2.99 3.42 -1.06
CA VAL A 116 2.64 4.14 -2.29
C VAL A 116 2.62 3.18 -3.48
N LEU A 117 3.65 2.35 -3.68
CA LEU A 117 3.73 1.44 -4.82
C LEU A 117 2.57 0.44 -4.84
N VAL A 118 2.22 -0.12 -3.69
CA VAL A 118 1.14 -1.13 -3.62
C VAL A 118 -0.26 -0.54 -3.57
N ASN A 119 -0.46 0.77 -3.32
CA ASN A 119 -1.81 1.38 -3.25
C ASN A 119 -2.06 2.52 -4.26
N ASP A 120 -1.02 3.06 -4.89
CA ASP A 120 -1.07 4.16 -5.86
C ASP A 120 0.03 4.05 -6.94
N GLY A 121 0.81 2.96 -6.97
CA GLY A 121 2.05 2.88 -7.75
C GLY A 121 1.88 3.14 -9.24
N GLU A 122 0.77 2.69 -9.81
CA GLU A 122 0.46 2.91 -11.23
C GLU A 122 0.24 4.38 -11.55
N ILE A 123 -0.35 5.15 -10.64
CA ILE A 123 -0.48 6.59 -10.80
C ILE A 123 0.87 7.23 -10.50
N PHE A 124 1.44 6.98 -9.34
CA PHE A 124 2.66 7.62 -8.86
C PHE A 124 3.86 7.44 -9.83
N VAL A 125 4.16 6.21 -10.25
CA VAL A 125 5.33 5.93 -11.09
C VAL A 125 5.10 6.40 -12.53
N ASN A 126 3.90 6.29 -13.08
CA ASN A 126 3.65 6.85 -14.43
C ASN A 126 3.68 8.38 -14.44
N LEU A 127 3.31 9.05 -13.34
CA LEU A 127 3.53 10.49 -13.16
C LEU A 127 5.02 10.84 -13.10
N LEU A 128 5.81 10.04 -12.37
CA LEU A 128 7.26 10.20 -12.29
C LEU A 128 7.92 10.01 -13.67
N LEU A 129 7.52 8.98 -14.42
CA LEU A 129 7.96 8.70 -15.80
C LEU A 129 7.54 9.79 -16.80
N ALA A 130 6.41 10.47 -16.55
CA ALA A 130 5.94 11.61 -17.32
C ALA A 130 6.67 12.91 -17.00
N GLY A 131 7.60 12.91 -16.03
CA GLY A 131 8.21 14.13 -15.52
C GLY A 131 7.21 15.11 -14.89
N PHE A 132 6.04 14.62 -14.47
CA PHE A 132 4.89 15.41 -14.04
C PHE A 132 4.31 16.38 -15.09
N GLU A 133 4.60 16.16 -16.38
CA GLU A 133 4.07 16.97 -17.49
C GLU A 133 2.65 16.52 -17.86
N GLU A 134 1.69 17.45 -17.88
CA GLU A 134 0.26 17.15 -18.02
C GLU A 134 -0.06 16.28 -19.24
N GLN A 135 0.46 16.65 -20.41
CA GLN A 135 0.19 15.92 -21.65
C GLN A 135 0.76 14.49 -21.61
N GLN A 136 1.99 14.33 -21.10
CA GLN A 136 2.63 13.03 -20.96
C GLN A 136 1.91 12.16 -19.92
N ILE A 137 1.39 12.76 -18.84
CA ILE A 137 0.57 12.06 -17.85
C ILE A 137 -0.69 11.49 -18.52
N LYS A 138 -1.43 12.31 -19.31
CA LYS A 138 -2.64 11.87 -20.01
C LYS A 138 -2.36 10.67 -20.91
N GLU A 139 -1.32 10.76 -21.72
CA GLU A 139 -0.92 9.70 -22.66
C GLU A 139 -0.55 8.41 -21.94
N ARG A 140 0.32 8.48 -20.92
CA ARG A 140 0.80 7.30 -20.18
C ARG A 140 -0.29 6.62 -19.37
N LEU A 141 -1.09 7.39 -18.63
CA LEU A 141 -2.17 6.81 -17.81
C LEU A 141 -3.27 6.20 -18.69
N SER A 142 -3.60 6.83 -19.83
CA SER A 142 -4.54 6.27 -20.79
C SER A 142 -4.04 4.95 -21.38
N ALA A 143 -2.79 4.93 -21.83
CA ALA A 143 -2.17 3.74 -22.40
C ALA A 143 -2.08 2.59 -21.37
N MET A 144 -1.72 2.90 -20.13
CA MET A 144 -1.68 1.93 -19.02
C MET A 144 -3.06 1.34 -18.74
N ILE A 145 -4.11 2.17 -18.64
CA ILE A 145 -5.48 1.71 -18.42
C ILE A 145 -5.93 0.79 -19.56
N GLN A 146 -5.72 1.22 -20.82
CA GLN A 146 -6.10 0.42 -21.99
C GLN A 146 -5.40 -0.93 -21.99
N GLN A 147 -4.11 -0.96 -21.66
CA GLN A 147 -3.33 -2.18 -21.58
C GLN A 147 -3.83 -3.12 -20.48
N LYS A 148 -4.16 -2.60 -19.28
CA LYS A 148 -4.73 -3.44 -18.21
C LYS A 148 -6.10 -3.97 -18.56
N ARG A 149 -6.98 -3.14 -19.13
CA ARG A 149 -8.30 -3.56 -19.59
C ARG A 149 -8.19 -4.67 -20.62
N ALA A 150 -7.27 -4.54 -21.59
CA ALA A 150 -7.03 -5.55 -22.62
C ALA A 150 -6.53 -6.87 -22.01
N ALA A 151 -5.51 -6.81 -21.15
CA ALA A 151 -4.94 -7.99 -20.50
C ALA A 151 -5.98 -8.72 -19.62
N LEU A 152 -6.76 -7.98 -18.83
CA LEU A 152 -7.80 -8.59 -17.99
C LEU A 152 -8.98 -9.13 -18.79
N SER A 153 -9.37 -8.47 -19.87
CA SER A 153 -10.43 -8.97 -20.76
C SER A 153 -10.02 -10.27 -21.46
N ALA A 154 -8.72 -10.49 -21.67
CA ALA A 154 -8.20 -11.73 -22.24
C ALA A 154 -8.30 -12.92 -21.26
N VAL A 155 -8.16 -12.68 -19.94
CA VAL A 155 -8.17 -13.74 -18.92
C VAL A 155 -9.52 -13.89 -18.19
N LEU A 156 -10.32 -12.82 -18.11
CA LEU A 156 -11.65 -12.81 -17.49
C LEU A 156 -12.71 -12.64 -18.59
N SER A 157 -13.00 -13.74 -19.29
CA SER A 157 -13.98 -13.78 -20.36
C SER A 157 -15.41 -13.63 -19.81
N GLY A 158 -16.22 -12.80 -20.48
CA GLY A 158 -17.63 -12.58 -20.14
C GLY A 158 -18.05 -11.12 -20.23
N ARG A 159 -19.24 -10.87 -20.79
CA ARG A 159 -19.76 -9.51 -21.01
C ARG A 159 -19.85 -8.70 -19.71
N ASP A 160 -20.29 -9.33 -18.62
CA ASP A 160 -20.41 -8.68 -17.31
C ASP A 160 -19.06 -8.39 -16.67
N SER A 161 -18.08 -9.29 -16.85
CA SER A 161 -16.69 -9.08 -16.41
C SER A 161 -16.06 -7.91 -17.14
N ILE A 162 -16.21 -7.84 -18.46
CA ILE A 162 -15.67 -6.74 -19.28
C ILE A 162 -16.28 -5.40 -18.87
N LYS A 163 -17.61 -5.34 -18.68
CA LYS A 163 -18.26 -4.13 -18.16
C LYS A 163 -17.70 -3.69 -16.82
N ARG A 164 -17.48 -4.63 -15.88
CA ARG A 164 -16.88 -4.33 -14.58
C ARG A 164 -15.42 -3.88 -14.69
N ILE A 165 -14.64 -4.52 -15.54
CA ILE A 165 -13.24 -4.14 -15.83
C ILE A 165 -13.18 -2.70 -16.32
N ASN A 166 -13.96 -2.36 -17.35
CA ASN A 166 -13.98 -1.01 -17.93
C ASN A 166 -14.44 0.04 -16.91
N ARG A 167 -15.44 -0.29 -16.10
CA ARG A 167 -15.98 0.60 -15.06
C ARG A 167 -15.01 0.84 -13.91
N THR A 168 -14.22 -0.16 -13.54
CA THR A 168 -13.41 -0.14 -12.30
C THR A 168 -11.97 0.26 -12.56
N ILE A 169 -11.41 -0.09 -13.71
CA ILE A 169 -10.06 0.30 -14.14
C ILE A 169 -10.16 1.65 -14.85
N ASN A 170 -10.18 2.71 -14.04
CA ASN A 170 -10.12 4.09 -14.50
C ASN A 170 -9.48 4.99 -13.42
N VAL A 171 -8.82 6.07 -13.82
CA VAL A 171 -8.24 7.05 -12.89
C VAL A 171 -9.34 7.83 -12.18
N GLU A 172 -10.35 8.31 -12.91
CA GLU A 172 -11.46 9.05 -12.33
C GLU A 172 -12.79 8.33 -12.50
N ARG A 173 -13.65 8.52 -11.50
CA ARG A 173 -15.04 8.07 -11.51
C ARG A 173 -15.87 9.09 -10.73
N GLN A 174 -15.82 10.35 -11.16
CA GLN A 174 -16.65 11.41 -10.55
C GLN A 174 -17.66 11.93 -11.56
N GLU A 175 -18.69 11.13 -11.83
CA GLU A 175 -19.99 11.75 -12.07
C GLU A 175 -20.48 12.31 -10.72
N LYS A 176 -20.20 13.61 -10.49
CA LYS A 176 -20.78 14.45 -9.41
C LYS A 176 -20.40 14.08 -7.97
N ASN A 177 -19.14 14.29 -7.59
CA ASN A 177 -18.87 14.77 -6.22
C ASN A 177 -18.54 16.27 -6.31
N LYS A 178 -19.58 17.09 -6.44
CA LYS A 178 -19.45 18.51 -6.06
C LYS A 178 -18.99 18.51 -4.62
N GLY A 179 -17.87 19.19 -4.37
CA GLY A 179 -17.26 19.30 -3.06
C GLY A 179 -18.29 19.53 -1.97
N SER A 180 -18.06 18.86 -0.85
CA SER A 180 -18.70 19.02 0.45
C SER A 180 -19.03 20.48 0.78
N ALA A 181 -20.19 20.91 0.31
CA ALA A 181 -20.97 22.05 0.78
C ALA A 181 -22.33 21.47 1.17
N GLY A 182 -22.32 20.61 2.19
CA GLY A 182 -23.50 19.97 2.76
C GLY A 182 -23.17 19.61 4.19
N ALA A 183 -23.96 20.17 5.12
CA ALA A 183 -23.80 20.00 6.55
C ALA A 183 -23.60 18.53 6.95
N GLY A 184 -22.74 18.31 7.94
CA GLY A 184 -22.24 17.03 8.44
C GLY A 184 -23.11 15.81 8.14
N GLN A 185 -22.65 14.96 7.21
CA GLN A 185 -23.14 13.60 7.09
C GLN A 185 -22.18 12.65 7.78
N SER A 186 -22.54 12.34 9.03
CA SER A 186 -22.02 11.20 9.78
C SER A 186 -22.25 9.89 9.00
N VAL A 187 -21.27 8.98 9.10
CA VAL A 187 -21.22 7.62 8.51
C VAL A 187 -22.42 6.73 8.90
N VAL A 188 -23.33 7.22 9.75
CA VAL A 188 -24.58 6.56 10.15
C VAL A 188 -25.70 6.67 9.10
N SER A 189 -25.58 7.54 8.07
CA SER A 189 -26.62 7.68 7.02
C SER A 189 -26.66 6.55 5.98
N LEU A 190 -25.78 5.55 6.06
CA LEU A 190 -25.81 4.35 5.22
C LEU A 190 -26.90 3.33 5.59
N LYS A 191 -27.69 3.56 6.66
CA LYS A 191 -28.90 2.77 6.93
C LYS A 191 -30.06 3.24 6.06
N ARG A 192 -30.06 2.78 4.81
CA ARG A 192 -31.20 2.90 3.88
C ARG A 192 -32.34 2.01 4.42
N THR A 193 -33.35 2.61 5.05
CA THR A 193 -34.56 1.92 5.56
C THR A 193 -35.71 1.86 4.55
N THR A 194 -35.49 2.28 3.30
CA THR A 194 -36.47 2.11 2.23
C THR A 194 -36.27 0.78 1.50
N PRO A 195 -37.37 0.07 1.14
CA PRO A 195 -37.27 -1.19 0.42
C PRO A 195 -36.52 -0.98 -0.88
N LEU A 196 -35.72 -1.97 -1.29
CA LEU A 196 -35.09 -2.07 -2.60
C LEU A 196 -36.17 -1.96 -3.68
N GLN A 197 -36.50 -0.74 -4.10
CA GLN A 197 -37.08 -0.53 -5.39
C GLN A 197 -36.02 -1.01 -6.37
N ALA A 198 -36.36 -2.07 -7.09
CA ALA A 198 -35.69 -2.44 -8.31
C ALA A 198 -35.73 -1.21 -9.22
N GLU A 199 -34.69 -0.39 -9.14
CA GLU A 199 -34.29 0.46 -10.25
C GLU A 199 -34.06 -0.50 -11.39
N LYS A 200 -35.13 -0.68 -12.17
CA LYS A 200 -35.13 -1.26 -13.49
C LYS A 200 -33.86 -0.76 -14.14
N THR A 201 -32.96 -1.70 -14.40
CA THR A 201 -32.23 -1.90 -15.66
C THR A 201 -33.02 -1.29 -16.83
N ARG A 202 -33.07 0.04 -16.90
CA ARG A 202 -33.33 0.78 -18.13
C ARG A 202 -32.06 0.60 -18.93
N GLY A 203 -32.21 -0.03 -20.09
CA GLY A 203 -31.15 -0.52 -20.96
C GLY A 203 -29.91 0.35 -20.90
N VAL A 204 -28.86 -0.19 -20.28
CA VAL A 204 -27.52 0.38 -20.33
C VAL A 204 -26.89 -0.24 -21.57
N ASP A 205 -26.96 0.51 -22.66
CA ASP A 205 -26.31 0.19 -23.92
C ASP A 205 -24.85 -0.24 -23.69
N ALA A 206 -24.35 -1.10 -24.57
CA ALA A 206 -22.99 -1.62 -24.55
C ALA A 206 -21.90 -0.56 -24.87
N THR A 207 -22.18 0.71 -24.60
CA THR A 207 -21.39 1.89 -24.92
C THR A 207 -21.18 2.78 -23.68
N GLU A 208 -20.97 2.20 -22.49
CA GLU A 208 -20.18 2.92 -21.47
C GLU A 208 -18.81 3.12 -22.11
N SER A 209 -18.50 4.38 -22.46
CA SER A 209 -17.45 4.70 -23.41
C SER A 209 -16.09 4.14 -22.96
N ASP A 210 -15.34 3.62 -23.93
CA ASP A 210 -13.91 3.31 -23.78
C ASP A 210 -13.06 4.57 -23.52
N GLU A 211 -13.68 5.75 -23.47
CA GLU A 211 -13.02 7.04 -23.37
C GLU A 211 -12.49 7.25 -21.94
N ILE A 212 -11.21 7.57 -21.88
CA ILE A 212 -10.49 7.83 -20.62
C ILE A 212 -10.35 9.34 -20.51
N GLU A 213 -11.15 9.92 -19.64
CA GLU A 213 -11.14 11.35 -19.37
C GLU A 213 -10.44 11.67 -18.05
N PHE A 214 -9.80 12.83 -18.00
CA PHE A 214 -9.17 13.38 -16.81
C PHE A 214 -9.71 14.79 -16.57
N SER A 215 -10.33 15.03 -15.42
CA SER A 215 -10.83 16.35 -15.06
C SER A 215 -9.69 17.34 -14.79
N GLU A 216 -9.96 18.64 -14.93
CA GLU A 216 -9.03 19.69 -14.48
C GLU A 216 -8.71 19.56 -12.98
N ASP A 217 -9.69 19.09 -12.20
CA ASP A 217 -9.54 18.85 -10.76
C ASP A 217 -8.53 17.75 -10.45
N TYR A 218 -8.41 16.74 -11.31
CA TYR A 218 -7.36 15.73 -11.23
C TYR A 218 -5.98 16.37 -11.30
N PHE A 219 -5.69 17.13 -12.36
CA PHE A 219 -4.37 17.74 -12.57
C PHE A 219 -4.05 18.81 -11.53
N ARG A 220 -5.07 19.52 -11.04
CA ARG A 220 -4.91 20.47 -9.95
C ARG A 220 -4.51 19.81 -8.62
N LYS A 221 -4.95 18.57 -8.37
CA LYS A 221 -4.88 17.98 -7.02
C LYS A 221 -3.98 16.74 -6.90
N VAL A 222 -3.83 15.93 -7.94
CA VAL A 222 -3.09 14.66 -7.86
C VAL A 222 -1.61 14.83 -8.18
N PRO A 223 -1.20 15.32 -9.37
CA PRO A 223 0.21 15.44 -9.72
C PRO A 223 1.06 16.23 -8.72
N PRO A 224 0.62 17.40 -8.21
CA PRO A 224 1.43 18.15 -7.23
C PRO A 224 1.72 17.35 -5.96
N ARG A 225 0.75 16.57 -5.45
CA ARG A 225 0.91 15.78 -4.22
C ARG A 225 1.81 14.57 -4.41
N ARG A 226 1.73 13.92 -5.58
CA ARG A 226 2.63 12.81 -5.94
C ARG A 226 4.05 13.33 -6.20
N LYS A 227 4.18 14.55 -6.73
CA LYS A 227 5.47 15.23 -6.86
C LYS A 227 6.10 15.50 -5.49
N ASP A 228 5.31 15.95 -4.52
CA ASP A 228 5.78 16.10 -3.12
C ASP A 228 6.27 14.78 -2.54
N TRP A 229 5.56 13.67 -2.78
CA TRP A 229 6.04 12.33 -2.36
C TRP A 229 7.36 11.96 -3.04
N ALA A 230 7.49 12.18 -4.36
CA ALA A 230 8.72 11.91 -5.08
C ALA A 230 9.89 12.74 -4.53
N ARG A 231 9.64 13.99 -4.12
CA ARG A 231 10.62 14.84 -3.44
C ARG A 231 11.01 14.27 -2.06
N SER A 232 10.03 13.91 -1.22
CA SER A 232 10.30 13.31 0.10
C SER A 232 11.09 12.02 0.01
N LEU A 233 10.91 11.24 -1.06
CA LEU A 233 11.63 9.99 -1.33
C LEU A 233 13.00 10.22 -1.98
N GLY A 234 13.35 11.45 -2.35
CA GLY A 234 14.61 11.80 -3.02
C GLY A 234 14.67 11.39 -4.49
N LEU A 235 13.52 11.14 -5.13
CA LEU A 235 13.41 10.71 -6.53
C LEU A 235 13.28 11.90 -7.49
N TRP A 236 12.85 13.06 -6.99
CA TRP A 236 12.60 14.26 -7.79
C TRP A 236 13.12 15.54 -7.13
N GLU A 237 13.60 16.48 -7.93
CA GLU A 237 13.98 17.83 -7.54
C GLU A 237 13.38 18.87 -8.52
N ASP A 238 12.83 19.97 -8.00
CA ASP A 238 12.08 20.93 -8.85
C ASP A 238 12.92 21.62 -9.93
N LYS A 239 14.23 21.77 -9.71
CA LYS A 239 15.14 22.45 -10.65
C LYS A 239 15.68 21.53 -11.73
N SER A 240 16.01 20.29 -11.37
CA SER A 240 16.74 19.34 -12.21
C SER A 240 15.86 18.18 -12.72
N GLY A 241 14.65 18.04 -12.19
CA GLY A 241 13.73 16.96 -12.51
C GLY A 241 14.08 15.68 -11.78
N LEU A 242 14.17 14.57 -12.51
CA LEU A 242 14.48 13.25 -11.97
C LEU A 242 15.92 13.21 -11.43
N THR A 243 16.07 12.84 -10.15
CA THR A 243 17.39 12.72 -9.51
C THR A 243 18.15 11.49 -10.01
N GLN A 244 19.45 11.36 -9.69
CA GLN A 244 20.20 10.13 -10.00
C GLN A 244 19.56 8.89 -9.37
N ARG A 245 19.13 9.01 -8.10
CA ARG A 245 18.37 7.96 -7.42
C ARG A 245 17.05 7.65 -8.13
N GLY A 246 16.35 8.67 -8.61
CA GLY A 246 15.13 8.52 -9.39
C GLY A 246 15.34 7.75 -10.70
N LYS A 247 16.45 8.01 -11.41
CA LYS A 247 16.83 7.29 -12.63
C LYS A 247 17.12 5.82 -12.33
N GLU A 248 17.98 5.56 -11.35
CA GLU A 248 18.34 4.20 -10.96
C GLU A 248 17.14 3.40 -10.45
N PHE A 249 16.22 4.05 -9.74
CA PHE A 249 14.96 3.46 -9.31
C PHE A 249 14.11 3.01 -10.50
N ILE A 250 13.96 3.85 -11.52
CA ILE A 250 13.22 3.54 -12.76
C ILE A 250 13.92 2.42 -13.55
N ASP A 251 15.24 2.47 -13.68
CA ASP A 251 16.00 1.45 -14.41
C ASP A 251 15.81 0.08 -13.76
N ARG A 252 15.87 0.00 -12.43
CA ARG A 252 15.66 -1.25 -11.69
C ARG A 252 14.22 -1.75 -11.72
N LEU A 253 13.23 -0.86 -11.73
CA LEU A 253 11.84 -1.27 -11.96
C LEU A 253 11.63 -1.83 -13.37
N THR A 254 12.39 -1.33 -14.35
CA THR A 254 12.41 -1.85 -15.72
C THR A 254 13.06 -3.23 -15.75
N GLU A 255 14.22 -3.41 -15.13
CA GLU A 255 14.90 -4.71 -14.99
C GLU A 255 14.03 -5.75 -14.28
N ALA A 256 13.28 -5.34 -13.26
CA ALA A 256 12.36 -6.20 -12.51
C ALA A 256 11.02 -6.47 -13.25
N GLY A 257 10.81 -5.88 -14.44
CA GLY A 257 9.65 -6.12 -15.29
C GLY A 257 8.37 -5.39 -14.89
N TYR A 258 8.45 -4.36 -14.04
CA TYR A 258 7.30 -3.51 -13.72
C TYR A 258 7.06 -2.41 -14.75
N ILE A 259 8.10 -2.02 -15.50
CA ILE A 259 8.00 -1.08 -16.61
C ILE A 259 8.12 -1.89 -17.90
N ASP A 260 7.09 -1.83 -18.73
CA ASP A 260 7.02 -2.63 -19.95
C ASP A 260 7.82 -2.01 -21.11
N ALA A 261 7.82 -2.69 -22.26
CA ALA A 261 8.50 -2.22 -23.48
C ALA A 261 7.96 -0.89 -24.05
N LYS A 262 6.77 -0.46 -23.62
CA LYS A 262 6.20 0.86 -23.97
C LYS A 262 6.57 1.93 -22.94
N GLY A 263 7.37 1.58 -21.94
CA GLY A 263 7.77 2.47 -20.86
C GLY A 263 6.64 2.77 -19.88
N LEU A 264 5.64 1.90 -19.75
CA LEU A 264 4.51 2.06 -18.83
C LEU A 264 4.76 1.24 -17.57
N PHE A 265 4.60 1.86 -16.40
CA PHE A 265 4.59 1.11 -15.15
C PHE A 265 3.24 0.41 -14.98
N ILE A 266 3.25 -0.90 -14.83
CA ILE A 266 2.06 -1.73 -14.61
C ILE A 266 2.29 -2.58 -13.38
N TYR A 267 1.37 -2.50 -12.43
CA TYR A 267 1.44 -3.30 -11.21
C TYR A 267 0.23 -4.23 -11.12
N TRP A 268 0.51 -5.51 -10.94
CA TRP A 268 -0.52 -6.54 -10.79
C TRP A 268 -0.71 -6.91 -9.32
N PRO A 269 -1.94 -7.26 -8.89
CA PRO A 269 -2.17 -7.71 -7.52
C PRO A 269 -1.31 -8.93 -7.18
N MET A 270 -0.85 -9.00 -5.94
CA MET A 270 -0.10 -10.15 -5.44
C MET A 270 -1.00 -11.40 -5.36
N ASP A 271 -0.37 -12.57 -5.37
CA ASP A 271 -1.03 -13.88 -5.31
C ASP A 271 -2.12 -13.99 -4.21
N TYR A 272 -1.82 -13.58 -2.99
CA TYR A 272 -2.74 -13.64 -1.87
C TYR A 272 -3.89 -12.62 -2.00
N GLU A 273 -3.67 -11.53 -2.71
CA GLU A 273 -4.68 -10.50 -2.94
C GLU A 273 -5.71 -10.94 -3.98
N LEU A 274 -5.25 -11.65 -5.01
CA LEU A 274 -6.13 -12.34 -5.96
C LEU A 274 -7.03 -13.34 -5.23
N VAL A 275 -6.44 -14.20 -4.38
CA VAL A 275 -7.18 -15.18 -3.58
C VAL A 275 -8.19 -14.51 -2.64
N ARG A 276 -7.80 -13.42 -1.98
CA ARG A 276 -8.68 -12.65 -1.08
C ARG A 276 -9.88 -12.06 -1.82
N ALA A 277 -9.70 -11.64 -3.07
CA ALA A 277 -10.77 -11.12 -3.93
C ALA A 277 -11.58 -12.21 -4.65
N GLY A 278 -11.23 -13.49 -4.46
CA GLY A 278 -11.94 -14.63 -5.05
C GLY A 278 -11.46 -15.02 -6.46
N PHE A 279 -10.31 -14.52 -6.90
CA PHE A 279 -9.66 -14.94 -8.15
C PHE A 279 -8.65 -16.07 -7.90
N ARG A 280 -8.24 -16.74 -8.99
CA ARG A 280 -7.14 -17.70 -8.92
C ARG A 280 -5.80 -16.97 -8.75
N PRO A 281 -4.85 -17.50 -7.97
CA PRO A 281 -3.55 -16.87 -7.76
C PRO A 281 -2.68 -16.85 -9.03
N ASP A 282 -2.95 -17.69 -10.03
CA ASP A 282 -2.24 -17.76 -11.31
C ASP A 282 -2.96 -17.02 -12.43
N LEU A 283 -3.99 -16.21 -12.12
CA LEU A 283 -4.85 -15.57 -13.12
C LEU A 283 -4.07 -14.79 -14.19
N LEU A 284 -2.95 -14.17 -13.81
CA LEU A 284 -2.12 -13.34 -14.67
C LEU A 284 -0.79 -14.02 -15.05
N GLY A 285 -0.65 -15.32 -14.77
CA GLY A 285 0.56 -16.09 -15.07
C GLY A 285 1.82 -15.50 -14.43
N GLU A 286 2.88 -15.37 -15.23
CA GLU A 286 4.19 -14.84 -14.84
C GLU A 286 4.16 -13.40 -14.31
N HIS A 287 3.08 -12.65 -14.56
CA HIS A 287 2.91 -11.31 -14.01
C HIS A 287 2.52 -11.30 -12.53
N THR A 288 2.08 -12.43 -11.97
CA THR A 288 1.72 -12.51 -10.55
C THR A 288 2.96 -12.76 -9.71
N LYS A 289 3.27 -11.80 -8.83
CA LYS A 289 4.38 -11.89 -7.89
C LYS A 289 3.88 -12.17 -6.47
N SER A 290 4.73 -12.83 -5.67
CA SER A 290 4.45 -12.97 -4.24
C SER A 290 4.71 -11.65 -3.51
N LEU A 291 4.19 -11.55 -2.28
CA LEU A 291 4.51 -10.42 -1.39
C LEU A 291 6.02 -10.22 -1.20
N TRP A 292 6.76 -11.31 -1.04
CA TRP A 292 8.19 -11.25 -0.80
C TRP A 292 8.94 -10.74 -2.02
N ASP A 293 8.61 -11.25 -3.21
CA ASP A 293 9.26 -10.83 -4.45
C ASP A 293 9.05 -9.34 -4.71
N CYS A 294 7.83 -8.83 -4.50
CA CYS A 294 7.56 -7.40 -4.62
C CYS A 294 8.38 -6.56 -3.63
N LEU A 295 8.47 -6.98 -2.37
CA LEU A 295 9.25 -6.28 -1.36
C LEU A 295 10.74 -6.25 -1.69
N VAL A 296 11.29 -7.39 -2.13
CA VAL A 296 12.69 -7.51 -2.55
C VAL A 296 12.97 -6.65 -3.78
N ASP A 297 12.12 -6.72 -4.80
CA ASP A 297 12.28 -5.92 -6.02
C ASP A 297 12.28 -4.42 -5.69
N PHE A 298 11.32 -3.97 -4.89
CA PHE A 298 11.22 -2.55 -4.54
C PHE A 298 12.33 -2.11 -3.57
N GLY A 299 12.76 -2.96 -2.64
CA GLY A 299 13.94 -2.72 -1.80
C GLY A 299 15.23 -2.64 -2.63
N GLY A 300 15.36 -3.52 -3.61
CA GLY A 300 16.45 -3.52 -4.59
C GLY A 300 16.43 -2.30 -5.50
N ALA A 301 15.25 -1.84 -5.91
CA ALA A 301 15.09 -0.62 -6.72
C ALA A 301 15.41 0.65 -5.93
N TYR A 302 14.98 0.73 -4.67
CA TYR A 302 15.11 1.94 -3.86
C TYR A 302 16.45 2.11 -3.14
N ALA A 303 17.04 1.00 -2.70
CA ALA A 303 18.22 0.98 -1.84
C ALA A 303 19.36 0.08 -2.39
N HIS A 304 19.26 -0.36 -3.64
CA HIS A 304 20.26 -1.19 -4.33
C HIS A 304 20.58 -2.53 -3.66
N LEU A 305 19.69 -3.00 -2.78
CA LEU A 305 19.92 -4.21 -2.03
C LEU A 305 19.79 -5.47 -2.90
N ARG A 306 20.41 -6.53 -2.42
CA ARG A 306 20.26 -7.89 -2.94
C ARG A 306 19.89 -8.82 -1.79
N VAL A 307 19.14 -9.86 -2.11
CA VAL A 307 18.88 -10.96 -1.17
C VAL A 307 20.16 -11.76 -0.99
N LYS A 308 20.48 -12.08 0.27
CA LYS A 308 21.58 -12.96 0.60
C LYS A 308 21.13 -14.43 0.41
N PRO A 309 21.86 -15.25 -0.37
CA PRO A 309 21.61 -16.69 -0.41
C PRO A 309 21.73 -17.29 1.01
N ILE A 310 20.80 -18.18 1.37
CA ILE A 310 20.77 -18.76 2.73
C ILE A 310 21.95 -19.69 2.97
N SER A 311 22.70 -19.41 4.04
CA SER A 311 23.48 -20.39 4.79
C SER A 311 22.79 -20.75 6.12
N SER A 312 23.27 -21.77 6.83
CA SER A 312 22.69 -22.19 8.11
C SER A 312 22.72 -21.07 9.17
N SER A 313 23.78 -20.26 9.21
CA SER A 313 23.85 -19.09 10.10
C SER A 313 22.84 -18.01 9.72
N ASP A 314 22.54 -17.85 8.42
CA ASP A 314 21.58 -16.85 7.96
C ASP A 314 20.14 -17.23 8.33
N ALA A 315 19.84 -18.52 8.42
CA ALA A 315 18.56 -19.00 8.92
C ALA A 315 18.38 -18.70 10.41
N ASP A 316 19.43 -18.87 11.22
CA ASP A 316 19.41 -18.48 12.63
C ASP A 316 19.25 -16.96 12.80
N ASP A 317 20.00 -16.14 12.07
CA ASP A 317 19.88 -14.67 12.09
C ASP A 317 18.48 -14.21 11.68
N ALA A 318 17.88 -14.84 10.67
CA ALA A 318 16.51 -14.56 10.24
C ALA A 318 15.47 -14.88 11.33
N VAL A 319 15.67 -15.99 12.04
CA VAL A 319 14.80 -16.38 13.16
C VAL A 319 14.94 -15.39 14.31
N GLU A 320 16.16 -15.03 14.72
CA GLU A 320 16.41 -14.04 15.78
C GLU A 320 15.81 -12.67 15.43
N LEU A 321 15.90 -12.25 14.17
CA LEU A 321 15.24 -11.04 13.69
C LEU A 321 13.71 -11.13 13.88
N ILE A 322 13.08 -12.25 13.52
CA ILE A 322 11.64 -12.48 13.71
C ILE A 322 11.27 -12.45 15.20
N TYR A 323 12.10 -13.04 16.08
CA TYR A 323 11.90 -12.96 17.53
C TYR A 323 11.88 -11.50 18.01
N ALA A 324 12.88 -10.71 17.64
CA ALA A 324 12.95 -9.30 18.01
C ALA A 324 11.72 -8.51 17.50
N MET A 325 11.28 -8.76 16.27
CA MET A 325 10.05 -8.15 15.73
C MET A 325 8.80 -8.54 16.54
N MET A 326 8.68 -9.81 16.94
CA MET A 326 7.55 -10.28 17.73
C MET A 326 7.53 -9.65 19.14
N GLU A 327 8.69 -9.46 19.78
CA GLU A 327 8.78 -8.75 21.05
C GLU A 327 8.28 -7.30 20.92
N VAL A 328 8.64 -6.62 19.83
CA VAL A 328 8.13 -5.27 19.56
C VAL A 328 6.61 -5.31 19.38
N VAL A 329 6.07 -6.20 18.54
CA VAL A 329 4.61 -6.29 18.30
C VAL A 329 3.83 -6.59 19.58
N GLN A 330 4.35 -7.48 20.44
CA GLN A 330 3.71 -7.86 21.70
C GLN A 330 3.76 -6.76 22.75
N SER A 331 4.79 -5.91 22.72
CA SER A 331 4.89 -4.76 23.61
C SER A 331 4.02 -3.57 23.17
N HIS A 332 3.56 -3.55 21.91
CA HIS A 332 2.64 -2.55 21.36
C HIS A 332 1.17 -3.02 21.39
N HIS A 333 0.24 -2.07 21.32
CA HIS A 333 -1.21 -2.23 21.57
C HIS A 333 -1.55 -2.93 22.87
N VAL A 334 -1.25 -2.26 23.98
CA VAL A 334 -1.58 -2.77 25.32
C VAL A 334 -3.06 -3.16 25.44
N ARG A 335 -3.99 -2.38 24.86
CA ARG A 335 -5.43 -2.68 24.88
C ARG A 335 -5.82 -3.95 24.11
N LYS A 336 -5.01 -4.39 23.14
CA LYS A 336 -5.27 -5.55 22.26
C LYS A 336 -4.15 -6.61 22.32
N ALA A 337 -3.29 -6.56 23.34
CA ALA A 337 -2.13 -7.43 23.47
C ALA A 337 -2.50 -8.92 23.46
N MET A 338 -3.66 -9.29 24.01
CA MET A 338 -4.17 -10.68 23.99
C MET A 338 -4.41 -11.22 22.57
N LEU A 339 -4.63 -10.34 21.58
CA LEU A 339 -4.87 -10.69 20.18
C LEU A 339 -3.57 -10.73 19.35
N ARG A 340 -2.45 -10.25 19.88
CA ARG A 340 -1.16 -10.12 19.18
C ARG A 340 -0.17 -11.24 19.51
N ARG A 341 -0.63 -12.49 19.40
CA ARG A 341 0.23 -13.68 19.54
C ARG A 341 0.97 -14.04 18.24
N GLU A 342 0.51 -13.48 17.14
CA GLU A 342 1.05 -13.70 15.81
C GLU A 342 1.40 -12.36 15.16
N ILE A 343 2.45 -12.35 14.33
CA ILE A 343 2.80 -11.23 13.45
C ILE A 343 2.43 -11.59 11.99
N PRO A 344 1.60 -10.79 11.30
CA PRO A 344 1.31 -11.02 9.89
C PRO A 344 2.58 -10.96 9.02
N ILE A 345 2.69 -11.81 8.00
CA ILE A 345 3.88 -11.79 7.11
C ILE A 345 4.03 -10.46 6.37
N ALA A 346 2.92 -9.78 6.06
CA ALA A 346 2.92 -8.43 5.48
C ALA A 346 3.62 -7.39 6.36
N VAL A 347 3.58 -7.58 7.68
CA VAL A 347 4.27 -6.72 8.65
C VAL A 347 5.74 -7.15 8.77
N ALA A 348 5.97 -8.44 9.03
CA ALA A 348 7.32 -8.96 9.28
C ALA A 348 8.25 -8.75 8.07
N TYR A 349 7.78 -9.10 6.87
CA TYR A 349 8.59 -8.96 5.65
C TYR A 349 8.87 -7.50 5.31
N ALA A 350 7.87 -6.62 5.42
CA ALA A 350 8.06 -5.20 5.15
C ALA A 350 9.05 -4.58 6.15
N ALA A 351 8.94 -4.90 7.43
CA ALA A 351 9.86 -4.45 8.47
C ALA A 351 11.30 -4.96 8.24
N ALA A 352 11.46 -6.22 7.84
CA ALA A 352 12.77 -6.81 7.58
C ALA A 352 13.49 -6.13 6.41
N VAL A 353 12.77 -5.90 5.31
CA VAL A 353 13.33 -5.20 4.15
C VAL A 353 13.64 -3.73 4.49
N ALA A 354 12.75 -3.06 5.23
CA ALA A 354 12.99 -1.70 5.71
C ALA A 354 14.25 -1.60 6.59
N TYR A 355 14.43 -2.56 7.51
CA TYR A 355 15.62 -2.68 8.35
C TYR A 355 16.89 -2.87 7.50
N ALA A 356 16.84 -3.75 6.49
CA ALA A 356 17.95 -3.95 5.55
C ALA A 356 18.27 -2.68 4.75
N CYS A 357 17.25 -1.94 4.28
CA CYS A 357 17.41 -0.65 3.61
C CYS A 357 18.07 0.39 4.50
N ALA A 358 17.67 0.46 5.77
CA ALA A 358 18.25 1.40 6.73
C ALA A 358 19.69 1.07 7.10
N THR A 359 20.00 -0.22 7.28
CA THR A 359 21.34 -0.68 7.68
C THR A 359 22.29 -0.91 6.51
N GLN A 360 21.81 -0.79 5.26
CA GLN A 360 22.56 -1.08 4.03
C GLN A 360 23.17 -2.49 4.03
N LYS A 361 22.47 -3.44 4.66
CA LYS A 361 22.84 -4.85 4.68
C LYS A 361 22.01 -5.64 3.66
N PRO A 362 22.52 -6.77 3.15
CA PRO A 362 21.72 -7.68 2.33
C PRO A 362 20.42 -8.09 3.02
N ILE A 363 19.36 -8.29 2.23
CA ILE A 363 18.07 -8.74 2.73
C ILE A 363 18.22 -10.23 3.11
N LEU A 364 17.89 -10.59 4.35
CA LEU A 364 17.78 -11.98 4.79
C LEU A 364 16.55 -12.62 4.14
N ASP A 365 16.70 -13.79 3.54
CA ASP A 365 15.59 -14.53 2.91
C ASP A 365 14.67 -15.16 3.97
N LEU A 366 13.73 -14.35 4.48
CA LEU A 366 12.81 -14.80 5.52
C LEU A 366 11.94 -15.97 5.07
N PRO A 367 11.32 -16.00 3.86
CA PRO A 367 10.53 -17.15 3.43
C PRO A 367 11.32 -18.46 3.45
N ALA A 368 12.55 -18.49 2.93
CA ALA A 368 13.32 -19.72 2.90
C ALA A 368 13.82 -20.12 4.30
N ALA A 369 14.14 -19.16 5.18
CA ALA A 369 14.45 -19.45 6.58
C ALA A 369 13.26 -20.02 7.34
N ILE A 370 12.06 -19.47 7.11
CA ILE A 370 10.80 -19.97 7.69
C ILE A 370 10.53 -21.39 7.19
N ALA A 371 10.68 -21.66 5.89
CA ALA A 371 10.48 -22.98 5.30
C ALA A 371 11.42 -24.02 5.93
N ALA A 372 12.71 -23.70 6.05
CA ALA A 372 13.70 -24.55 6.73
C ALA A 372 13.32 -24.84 8.19
N GLU A 373 12.82 -23.83 8.93
CA GLU A 373 12.32 -24.02 10.30
C GLU A 373 11.07 -24.90 10.39
N GLN A 374 10.19 -24.89 9.39
CA GLN A 374 8.99 -25.75 9.39
C GLN A 374 9.35 -27.23 9.18
N GLU A 375 10.39 -27.48 8.38
CA GLU A 375 10.87 -28.83 8.03
C GLU A 375 11.84 -29.41 9.07
N GLY A 376 12.59 -28.55 9.76
CA GLY A 376 13.59 -28.94 10.76
C GLY A 376 13.03 -29.51 12.06
N GLU A 377 13.93 -30.01 12.91
CA GLU A 377 13.60 -30.64 14.20
C GLU A 377 13.26 -29.63 15.31
N LYS A 378 13.95 -28.47 15.33
CA LYS A 378 13.79 -27.46 16.40
C LYS A 378 12.46 -26.70 16.35
N ARG A 379 11.91 -26.50 15.13
CA ARG A 379 10.64 -25.80 14.84
C ARG A 379 10.37 -24.61 15.77
N ARG A 380 11.22 -23.59 15.76
CA ARG A 380 11.07 -22.40 16.64
C ARG A 380 9.92 -21.50 16.20
N LEU A 381 9.58 -21.52 14.91
CA LEU A 381 8.53 -20.72 14.30
C LEU A 381 7.37 -21.59 13.81
N ALA A 382 6.16 -21.03 13.83
CA ALA A 382 5.00 -21.58 13.13
C ALA A 382 4.47 -20.55 12.14
N LEU A 383 4.22 -20.99 10.91
CA LEU A 383 3.53 -20.22 9.89
C LEU A 383 2.11 -20.74 9.73
N ARG A 384 1.12 -19.88 9.97
CA ARG A 384 -0.30 -20.17 9.76
C ARG A 384 -0.80 -19.40 8.54
N ARG A 385 -1.38 -20.11 7.56
CA ARG A 385 -1.98 -19.47 6.40
C ARG A 385 -3.22 -18.67 6.80
N SER A 386 -3.39 -17.49 6.21
CA SER A 386 -4.48 -16.56 6.47
C SER A 386 -4.96 -15.98 5.15
N ARG A 387 -6.27 -16.07 4.87
CA ARG A 387 -6.83 -15.45 3.66
C ARG A 387 -6.71 -13.93 3.64
N ASN A 388 -6.64 -13.30 4.81
CA ASN A 388 -6.66 -11.83 4.92
C ASN A 388 -5.27 -11.20 4.78
N THR A 389 -4.24 -11.89 5.28
CA THR A 389 -2.86 -11.39 5.41
C THR A 389 -1.83 -12.26 4.67
N GLY A 390 -2.29 -13.24 3.88
CA GLY A 390 -1.47 -14.30 3.29
C GLY A 390 -1.09 -15.37 4.31
N ALA A 391 -0.38 -14.96 5.36
CA ALA A 391 -0.02 -15.79 6.50
C ALA A 391 0.27 -14.96 7.75
N ALA A 392 0.49 -15.63 8.87
CA ALA A 392 0.95 -15.05 10.12
C ALA A 392 1.94 -16.00 10.82
N LEU A 393 2.91 -15.41 11.50
CA LEU A 393 3.99 -16.10 12.21
C LEU A 393 3.72 -16.08 13.71
N SER A 394 3.98 -17.20 14.39
CA SER A 394 4.03 -17.28 15.85
C SER A 394 5.28 -18.00 16.32
N LEU A 395 5.75 -17.65 17.51
CA LEU A 395 6.78 -18.41 18.23
C LEU A 395 6.19 -19.72 18.75
N LYS A 396 6.89 -20.82 18.56
CA LYS A 396 6.61 -22.08 19.25
C LYS A 396 7.33 -22.08 20.60
N ARG A 397 6.61 -22.53 21.62
CA ARG A 397 7.13 -22.69 22.98
C ARG A 397 7.66 -24.10 23.18
#